data_AF-A0A9W6MUA6-F1
#
_entry.id   AF-A0A9W6MUA6-F1
#
_cell.length_a   1.000
_cell.length_b   1.000
_cell.length_c   1.000
_cell.angle_alpha   90.00
_cell.angle_beta   90.00
_cell.angle_gamma   90.00
#
_symmetry.space_group_name_H-M   'P 1'
#
loop_
_entity.id
_entity.type
_entity.pdbx_description
1 polymer ?
#
loop_
_entity_poly.entity_id
_entity_poly.type
_entity_poly.pdbx_seq_one_letter_code
_entity_poly.pdbx_strand_id
1 'polypeptide(L)'
;MTSARIMKAALLALAYFVIAYATVVFGRAHGVAAVIWPANALALGALILLKRVDGWPEIVLIGAANALAHWMVGDGIAPSAALGLANGLCVGVTALLMRLGGISQDEPTRTRTVLGLFFVSVVGPIPAAVVGGVALTSAFNEGPDAIGRFIWSWWLLDSVNFLLLLPPFLFWRSREQRRAAAEFRRRSHTEPSTARRAIELAAASVTLTAAGLLVPITGQLWLIEVSATALLWFALRFGMFYTAATAAVFSVCVVAAALAGFWPGAADHGHAGVLLSLQAMLALTTLPGLLVAAIASQRERSRRALFENATRLSYALEGANDGLWDWNLSSGESFFSQRACRMFGHGAEEFPEVAHWDSIMHEDDRGLAKAAFDAHVRGETEFYEAEVRCRHKDGHWVWVLDRGKVVERDAEGVALRAVGTYTDISERKRLESALEHLANHDALTGLANRAVFERDLEKAGARLDRQGGRLAVLLIDVDHFKAVNDTFGHAAGDALLIAIGMRLKATARIGDVAARLGGDEFAVIATGHSAAEFDALAERVNVALSEPFEGAGHSLRPTVSIGVAVATSGGQAGDELVARADRALYAAKSAGRGTWRFFGGAAGKVVA
;
A
#
# COMPACT_ATOMS: atom_id res chain seq x y z
N MET A 1 -20.94 -4.19 -38.80
CA MET A 1 -19.53 -4.57 -38.47
C MET A 1 -18.60 -3.63 -39.22
N THR A 2 -17.53 -3.06 -38.63
CA THR A 2 -16.59 -2.22 -39.38
C THR A 2 -15.82 -3.06 -40.42
N SER A 3 -15.41 -2.45 -41.55
CA SER A 3 -14.69 -3.14 -42.65
C SER A 3 -13.51 -4.00 -42.16
N ALA A 4 -12.74 -3.49 -41.20
CA ALA A 4 -11.63 -4.23 -40.57
C ALA A 4 -12.07 -5.48 -39.78
N ARG A 5 -13.31 -5.54 -39.27
CA ARG A 5 -13.83 -6.74 -38.58
C ARG A 5 -14.15 -7.86 -39.55
N ILE A 6 -14.75 -7.51 -40.69
CA ILE A 6 -15.13 -8.48 -41.73
C ILE A 6 -13.86 -9.08 -42.33
N MET A 7 -12.87 -8.25 -42.65
CA MET A 7 -11.57 -8.71 -43.16
C MET A 7 -10.87 -9.71 -42.22
N LYS A 8 -10.85 -9.45 -40.90
CA LYS A 8 -10.24 -10.36 -39.92
C LYS A 8 -10.98 -11.70 -39.81
N ALA A 9 -12.31 -11.68 -39.85
CA ALA A 9 -13.13 -12.90 -39.81
C ALA A 9 -12.95 -13.73 -41.09
N ALA A 10 -12.88 -13.07 -42.26
CA ALA A 10 -12.62 -13.72 -43.53
C ALA A 10 -11.21 -14.35 -43.58
N LEU A 11 -10.19 -13.65 -43.08
CA LEU A 11 -8.83 -14.20 -42.99
C LEU A 11 -8.76 -15.41 -42.05
N LEU A 12 -9.47 -15.37 -40.91
CA LEU A 12 -9.56 -16.51 -40.00
C LEU A 12 -10.21 -17.72 -40.68
N ALA A 13 -11.34 -17.51 -41.37
CA ALA A 13 -12.04 -18.56 -42.09
C ALA A 13 -11.20 -19.14 -43.24
N LEU A 14 -10.48 -18.29 -43.97
CA LEU A 14 -9.56 -18.73 -45.03
C LEU A 14 -8.40 -19.56 -44.47
N ALA A 15 -7.77 -19.09 -43.38
CA ALA A 15 -6.70 -19.83 -42.72
C ALA A 15 -7.19 -21.19 -42.20
N TYR A 16 -8.38 -21.22 -41.58
CA TYR A 16 -9.01 -22.47 -41.16
C TYR A 16 -9.26 -23.40 -42.35
N PHE A 17 -9.87 -22.89 -43.44
CA PHE A 17 -10.13 -23.66 -44.66
C PHE A 17 -8.85 -24.30 -45.20
N VAL A 18 -7.76 -23.53 -45.34
CA VAL A 18 -6.49 -24.04 -45.87
C VAL A 18 -5.94 -25.18 -45.01
N ILE A 19 -5.97 -25.02 -43.68
CA ILE A 19 -5.50 -26.05 -42.75
C ILE A 19 -6.40 -27.28 -42.83
N ALA A 20 -7.72 -27.10 -42.73
CA ALA A 20 -8.69 -28.20 -42.79
C ALA A 20 -8.61 -28.96 -44.11
N TYR A 21 -8.55 -28.25 -45.24
CA TYR A 21 -8.42 -28.85 -46.57
C TYR A 21 -7.13 -29.67 -46.70
N ALA A 22 -5.99 -29.11 -46.30
CA ALA A 22 -4.72 -29.83 -46.32
C ALA A 22 -4.77 -31.09 -45.44
N THR A 23 -5.34 -30.99 -44.24
CA THR A 23 -5.49 -32.12 -43.32
C THR A 23 -6.41 -33.22 -43.87
N VAL A 24 -7.53 -32.86 -44.49
CA VAL A 24 -8.48 -33.82 -45.10
C VAL A 24 -7.86 -34.53 -46.30
N VAL A 25 -7.22 -33.77 -47.21
CA VAL A 25 -6.52 -34.34 -48.37
C VAL A 25 -5.42 -35.30 -47.92
N PHE A 26 -4.63 -34.89 -46.93
CA PHE A 26 -3.57 -35.73 -46.37
C PHE A 26 -4.11 -37.02 -45.74
N GLY A 27 -5.15 -36.91 -44.90
CA GLY A 27 -5.77 -38.07 -44.25
C GLY A 27 -6.26 -39.10 -45.25
N ARG A 28 -6.93 -38.66 -46.33
CA ARG A 28 -7.40 -39.55 -47.39
C ARG A 28 -6.27 -40.23 -48.16
N ALA A 29 -5.19 -39.52 -48.46
CA ALA A 29 -4.05 -40.09 -49.19
C ALA A 29 -3.41 -41.28 -48.45
N HIS A 30 -3.58 -41.35 -47.12
CA HIS A 30 -3.01 -42.40 -46.27
C HIS A 30 -4.08 -43.35 -45.70
N GLY A 31 -5.35 -43.22 -46.09
CA GLY A 31 -6.43 -44.07 -45.58
C GLY A 31 -6.71 -43.88 -44.08
N VAL A 32 -6.44 -42.68 -43.54
CA VAL A 32 -6.61 -42.36 -42.11
C VAL A 32 -7.57 -41.19 -41.95
N ALA A 33 -8.55 -41.32 -41.04
CA ALA A 33 -9.27 -40.15 -40.54
C ALA A 33 -8.25 -39.21 -39.88
N ALA A 34 -8.17 -37.96 -40.36
CA ALA A 34 -7.15 -36.95 -40.03
C ALA A 34 -6.35 -37.21 -38.75
N VAL A 35 -5.08 -37.59 -38.91
CA VAL A 35 -4.19 -38.01 -37.82
C VAL A 35 -3.99 -36.89 -36.77
N ILE A 36 -4.05 -35.63 -37.23
CA ILE A 36 -4.00 -34.42 -36.41
C ILE A 36 -5.01 -33.44 -36.96
N TRP A 37 -5.79 -32.81 -36.08
CA TRP A 37 -6.72 -31.75 -36.43
C TRP A 37 -6.42 -30.46 -35.64
N PRO A 38 -5.38 -29.71 -36.03
CA PRO A 38 -4.96 -28.53 -35.26
C PRO A 38 -5.89 -27.33 -35.52
N ALA A 39 -6.74 -27.40 -36.54
CA ALA A 39 -7.55 -26.30 -37.04
C ALA A 39 -8.46 -25.69 -35.95
N ASN A 40 -9.11 -26.53 -35.13
CA ASN A 40 -9.99 -26.08 -34.05
C ASN A 40 -9.23 -25.29 -32.97
N ALA A 41 -8.12 -25.85 -32.48
CA ALA A 41 -7.31 -25.21 -31.45
C ALA A 41 -6.63 -23.93 -31.95
N LEU A 42 -6.15 -23.91 -33.19
CA LEU A 42 -5.57 -22.71 -33.81
C LEU A 42 -6.62 -21.62 -34.05
N ALA A 43 -7.83 -21.98 -34.48
CA ALA A 43 -8.92 -21.01 -34.65
C ALA A 43 -9.34 -20.40 -33.33
N LEU A 44 -9.52 -21.21 -32.29
CA LEU A 44 -9.83 -20.70 -30.95
C LEU A 44 -8.67 -19.83 -30.41
N GLY A 45 -7.42 -20.25 -30.62
CA GLY A 45 -6.21 -19.47 -30.33
C GLY A 45 -6.22 -18.09 -31.00
N ALA A 46 -6.59 -18.04 -32.28
CA ALA A 46 -6.73 -16.79 -33.01
C ALA A 46 -7.87 -15.91 -32.47
N LEU A 47 -9.01 -16.49 -32.09
CA LEU A 47 -10.10 -15.76 -31.44
C LEU A 47 -9.67 -15.16 -30.09
N ILE A 48 -8.87 -15.88 -29.31
CA ILE A 48 -8.28 -15.40 -28.06
C ILE A 48 -7.38 -14.17 -28.34
N LEU A 49 -6.47 -14.26 -29.31
CA LEU A 49 -5.60 -13.14 -29.71
C LEU A 49 -6.37 -11.91 -30.20
N LEU A 50 -7.48 -12.15 -30.90
CA LEU A 50 -8.36 -11.09 -31.39
C LEU A 50 -9.29 -10.52 -30.31
N LYS A 51 -9.30 -11.10 -29.10
CA LYS A 51 -10.26 -10.83 -28.02
C LYS A 51 -11.71 -10.98 -28.49
N ARG A 52 -11.98 -12.04 -29.26
CA ARG A 52 -13.27 -12.35 -29.90
C ARG A 52 -13.80 -13.75 -29.57
N VAL A 53 -13.59 -14.20 -28.35
CA VAL A 53 -14.11 -15.49 -27.88
C VAL A 53 -15.66 -15.52 -27.92
N ASP A 54 -16.33 -14.37 -28.03
CA ASP A 54 -17.79 -14.23 -28.18
C ASP A 54 -18.28 -14.15 -29.65
N GLY A 55 -17.40 -14.31 -30.63
CA GLY A 55 -17.68 -14.10 -32.05
C GLY A 55 -18.48 -15.23 -32.70
N TRP A 56 -19.80 -15.27 -32.52
CA TRP A 56 -20.68 -16.21 -33.23
C TRP A 56 -20.54 -16.17 -34.77
N PRO A 57 -20.39 -15.00 -35.42
CA PRO A 57 -20.16 -14.95 -36.86
C PRO A 57 -18.86 -15.66 -37.28
N GLU A 58 -17.79 -15.49 -36.51
CA GLU A 58 -16.51 -16.17 -36.76
C GLU A 58 -16.62 -17.69 -36.58
N ILE A 59 -17.36 -18.16 -35.57
CA ILE A 59 -17.62 -19.58 -35.33
C ILE A 59 -18.40 -20.22 -36.49
N VAL A 60 -19.44 -19.53 -36.98
CA VAL A 60 -20.22 -19.98 -38.14
C VAL A 60 -19.34 -20.04 -39.40
N LEU A 61 -18.47 -19.05 -39.61
CA LEU A 61 -17.54 -19.04 -40.73
C LEU A 61 -16.51 -20.17 -40.65
N ILE A 62 -16.06 -20.55 -39.45
CA ILE A 62 -15.19 -21.72 -39.23
C ILE A 62 -15.92 -23.01 -39.65
N GLY A 63 -17.16 -23.19 -39.22
CA GLY A 63 -17.96 -24.35 -39.62
C GLY A 63 -18.21 -24.41 -41.14
N ALA A 64 -18.52 -23.26 -41.76
CA ALA A 64 -18.70 -23.15 -43.20
C ALA A 64 -17.41 -23.41 -43.98
N ALA A 65 -16.27 -22.89 -43.52
CA ALA A 65 -14.95 -23.16 -44.07
C ALA A 65 -14.62 -24.66 -44.01
N ASN A 66 -14.97 -25.34 -42.92
CA ASN A 66 -14.78 -26.78 -42.81
C ASN A 66 -15.67 -27.57 -43.78
N ALA A 67 -16.96 -27.22 -43.86
CA ALA A 67 -17.88 -27.86 -44.79
C ALA A 67 -17.41 -27.72 -46.25
N LEU A 68 -16.89 -26.54 -46.60
CA LEU A 68 -16.29 -26.28 -47.91
C LEU A 68 -15.07 -27.17 -48.17
N ALA A 69 -14.19 -27.35 -47.18
CA ALA A 69 -13.02 -28.21 -47.29
C ALA A 69 -13.41 -29.66 -47.61
N HIS A 70 -14.39 -30.22 -46.89
CA HIS A 70 -14.89 -31.58 -47.15
C HIS A 70 -15.55 -31.73 -48.52
N TRP A 71 -16.40 -30.77 -48.90
CA TRP A 71 -17.07 -30.79 -50.18
C TRP A 71 -16.07 -30.74 -51.36
N MET A 72 -15.01 -29.95 -51.25
CA MET A 72 -13.97 -29.85 -52.28
C MET A 72 -13.15 -31.14 -52.46
N VAL A 73 -13.08 -32.00 -51.45
CA VAL A 73 -12.43 -33.32 -51.55
C VAL A 73 -13.43 -34.39 -52.01
N GLY A 74 -14.68 -34.01 -52.31
CA GLY A 74 -15.70 -34.88 -52.90
C GLY A 74 -16.63 -35.54 -51.90
N ASP A 75 -16.69 -35.08 -50.64
CA ASP A 75 -17.75 -35.51 -49.72
C ASP A 75 -19.13 -35.00 -50.18
N GLY A 76 -20.16 -35.78 -49.92
CA GLY A 76 -21.54 -35.36 -50.14
C GLY A 76 -21.90 -34.08 -49.36
N ILE A 77 -22.91 -33.36 -49.81
CA ILE A 77 -23.34 -32.10 -49.17
C ILE A 77 -23.77 -32.33 -47.72
N ALA A 78 -24.54 -33.39 -47.46
CA ALA A 78 -25.01 -33.74 -46.11
C ALA A 78 -23.85 -34.05 -45.12
N PRO A 79 -22.90 -34.96 -45.40
CA PRO A 79 -21.77 -35.20 -44.50
C PRO A 79 -20.86 -33.98 -44.36
N SER A 80 -20.64 -33.21 -45.44
CA SER A 80 -19.84 -31.97 -45.38
C SER A 80 -20.47 -30.93 -44.44
N ALA A 81 -21.79 -30.74 -44.51
CA ALA A 81 -22.51 -29.83 -43.63
C ALA A 81 -22.48 -30.30 -42.16
N ALA A 82 -22.65 -31.60 -41.92
CA ALA A 82 -22.60 -32.17 -40.57
C ALA A 82 -21.20 -32.04 -39.93
N LEU A 83 -20.14 -32.30 -40.69
CA LEU A 83 -18.76 -32.13 -40.24
C LEU A 83 -18.41 -30.64 -40.04
N GLY A 84 -18.97 -29.75 -40.85
CA GLY A 84 -18.90 -28.31 -40.65
C GLY A 84 -19.55 -27.86 -39.34
N LEU A 85 -20.76 -28.35 -39.07
CA LEU A 85 -21.47 -28.07 -37.83
C LEU A 85 -20.70 -28.59 -36.61
N ALA A 86 -20.17 -29.81 -36.66
CA ALA A 86 -19.37 -30.40 -35.58
C ALA A 86 -18.15 -29.52 -35.22
N ASN A 87 -17.37 -29.10 -36.21
CA ASN A 87 -16.19 -28.25 -35.96
C ASN A 87 -16.54 -26.85 -35.46
N GLY A 88 -17.61 -26.25 -35.98
CA GLY A 88 -18.15 -24.99 -35.47
C GLY A 88 -18.59 -25.12 -33.99
N LEU A 89 -19.30 -26.21 -33.65
CA LEU A 89 -19.68 -26.51 -32.27
C LEU A 89 -18.45 -26.70 -31.37
N CYS A 90 -17.40 -27.37 -31.86
CA CYS A 90 -16.17 -27.62 -31.10
C CYS A 90 -15.54 -26.31 -30.63
N VAL A 91 -15.31 -25.38 -31.56
CA VAL A 91 -14.75 -24.06 -31.24
C VAL A 91 -15.73 -23.24 -30.41
N GLY A 92 -17.01 -23.23 -30.76
CA GLY A 92 -18.03 -22.39 -30.12
C GLY A 92 -18.34 -22.79 -28.67
N VAL A 93 -18.51 -24.08 -28.38
CA VAL A 93 -18.75 -24.58 -27.02
C VAL A 93 -17.53 -24.34 -26.14
N THR A 94 -16.32 -24.64 -26.65
CA THR A 94 -15.08 -24.40 -25.91
C THR A 94 -14.90 -22.90 -25.59
N ALA A 95 -15.17 -22.02 -26.57
CA ALA A 95 -15.15 -20.58 -26.39
C ALA A 95 -16.18 -20.10 -25.33
N LEU A 96 -17.41 -20.63 -25.36
CA LEU A 96 -18.45 -20.32 -24.39
C LEU A 96 -18.04 -20.74 -22.96
N LEU A 97 -17.51 -21.96 -22.81
CA LEU A 97 -17.02 -22.44 -21.51
C LEU A 97 -15.86 -21.60 -21.00
N MET A 98 -14.96 -21.13 -21.88
CA MET A 98 -13.89 -20.21 -21.50
C MET A 98 -14.43 -18.89 -20.95
N ARG A 99 -15.48 -18.35 -21.57
CA ARG A 99 -16.16 -17.13 -21.12
C ARG A 99 -16.81 -17.33 -19.75
N LEU A 100 -17.60 -18.39 -19.59
CA LEU A 100 -18.28 -18.71 -18.31
C LEU A 100 -17.27 -19.00 -17.19
N GLY A 101 -16.15 -19.64 -17.53
CA GLY A 101 -15.05 -19.93 -16.61
C GLY A 101 -14.23 -18.71 -16.20
N GLY A 102 -14.36 -17.58 -16.90
CA GLY A 102 -13.53 -16.38 -16.70
C GLY A 102 -12.08 -16.56 -17.16
N ILE A 103 -11.84 -17.47 -18.12
CA ILE A 103 -10.51 -17.76 -18.66
C ILE A 103 -10.11 -16.63 -19.60
N SER A 104 -9.05 -15.88 -19.28
CA SER A 104 -8.63 -14.71 -20.05
C SER A 104 -7.12 -14.57 -20.15
N GLN A 105 -6.68 -13.81 -21.18
CA GLN A 105 -5.28 -13.41 -21.37
C GLN A 105 -4.78 -12.38 -20.34
N ASP A 106 -5.68 -11.79 -19.56
CA ASP A 106 -5.31 -10.73 -18.60
C ASP A 106 -4.68 -11.34 -17.33
N GLU A 107 -5.12 -12.54 -16.93
CA GLU A 107 -4.58 -13.32 -15.79
C GLU A 107 -4.36 -14.81 -16.14
N PRO A 108 -3.51 -15.15 -17.12
CA PRO A 108 -3.39 -16.52 -17.63
C PRO A 108 -2.70 -17.47 -16.62
N THR A 109 -1.91 -16.87 -15.72
CA THR A 109 -1.38 -17.34 -14.44
C THR A 109 -2.24 -18.03 -13.40
N ARG A 110 -3.53 -17.69 -13.38
CA ARG A 110 -4.36 -17.93 -12.20
C ARG A 110 -4.72 -19.41 -12.12
N THR A 111 -4.76 -19.98 -10.93
CA THR A 111 -5.16 -21.39 -10.73
C THR A 111 -6.47 -21.72 -11.42
N ARG A 112 -7.45 -20.81 -11.31
CA ARG A 112 -8.73 -20.91 -12.01
C ARG A 112 -8.58 -20.89 -13.54
N THR A 113 -7.68 -20.09 -14.09
CA THR A 113 -7.42 -20.04 -15.52
C THR A 113 -6.76 -21.33 -16.02
N VAL A 114 -5.78 -21.85 -15.29
CA VAL A 114 -5.09 -23.10 -15.65
C VAL A 114 -6.04 -24.29 -15.54
N LEU A 115 -6.67 -24.51 -14.37
CA LEU A 115 -7.63 -25.59 -14.17
C LEU A 115 -8.82 -25.46 -15.11
N GLY A 116 -9.26 -24.22 -15.34
CA GLY A 116 -10.27 -23.91 -16.33
C GLY A 116 -9.84 -24.33 -17.74
N LEU A 117 -8.59 -24.08 -18.14
CA LEU A 117 -8.08 -24.49 -19.45
C LEU A 117 -8.11 -26.01 -19.63
N PHE A 118 -7.72 -26.77 -18.59
CA PHE A 118 -7.86 -28.22 -18.60
C PHE A 118 -9.32 -28.64 -18.75
N PHE A 119 -10.21 -28.04 -17.95
CA PHE A 119 -11.64 -28.34 -17.98
C PHE A 119 -12.26 -28.06 -19.35
N VAL A 120 -12.05 -26.87 -19.92
CA VAL A 120 -12.65 -26.50 -21.22
C VAL A 120 -12.06 -27.32 -22.37
N SER A 121 -10.79 -27.69 -22.31
CA SER A 121 -10.17 -28.52 -23.36
C SER A 121 -10.73 -29.95 -23.35
N VAL A 122 -11.16 -30.47 -22.21
CA VAL A 122 -11.73 -31.83 -22.07
C VAL A 122 -13.24 -31.83 -22.32
N VAL A 123 -13.96 -30.83 -21.82
CA VAL A 123 -15.44 -30.78 -21.88
C VAL A 123 -15.93 -30.15 -23.17
N GLY A 124 -15.22 -29.14 -23.68
CA GLY A 124 -15.58 -28.38 -24.88
C GLY A 124 -15.80 -29.23 -26.13
N PRO A 125 -14.92 -30.22 -26.44
CA PRO A 125 -15.07 -31.07 -27.62
C PRO A 125 -16.24 -32.06 -27.59
N ILE A 126 -16.83 -32.34 -26.41
CA ILE A 126 -17.82 -33.44 -26.26
C ILE A 126 -19.01 -33.31 -27.23
N PRO A 127 -19.70 -32.15 -27.33
CA PRO A 127 -20.86 -32.04 -28.24
C PRO A 127 -20.46 -32.20 -29.71
N ALA A 128 -19.29 -31.69 -30.08
CA ALA A 128 -18.76 -31.82 -31.44
C ALA A 128 -18.41 -33.27 -31.78
N ALA A 129 -17.81 -34.01 -30.83
CA ALA A 129 -17.45 -35.41 -31.02
C ALA A 129 -18.69 -36.29 -31.24
N VAL A 130 -19.80 -36.01 -30.54
CA VAL A 130 -21.08 -36.72 -30.76
C VAL A 130 -21.62 -36.45 -32.17
N VAL A 131 -21.69 -35.19 -32.60
CA VAL A 131 -22.21 -34.81 -33.93
C VAL A 131 -21.29 -35.33 -35.04
N GLY A 132 -19.98 -35.13 -34.90
CA GLY A 132 -18.96 -35.57 -35.85
C GLY A 132 -18.89 -37.10 -35.94
N GLY A 133 -18.95 -37.80 -34.81
CA GLY A 133 -18.93 -39.26 -34.77
C GLY A 133 -20.09 -39.90 -35.52
N VAL A 134 -21.31 -39.39 -35.31
CA VAL A 134 -22.50 -39.84 -36.07
C VAL A 134 -22.37 -39.50 -37.56
N ALA A 135 -21.87 -38.30 -37.89
CA ALA A 135 -21.66 -37.89 -39.28
C ALA A 135 -20.65 -38.79 -40.00
N LEU A 136 -19.53 -39.14 -39.35
CA LEU A 136 -18.52 -40.03 -39.92
C LEU A 136 -19.04 -41.45 -40.14
N THR A 137 -19.83 -42.01 -39.21
CA THR A 137 -20.48 -43.32 -39.43
C THR A 137 -21.33 -43.32 -40.69
N SER A 138 -22.10 -42.24 -40.92
CA SER A 138 -22.90 -42.10 -42.13
C SER A 138 -22.06 -41.88 -43.39
N ALA A 139 -20.95 -41.13 -43.29
CA ALA A 139 -20.08 -40.82 -44.42
C ALA A 139 -19.25 -42.02 -44.89
N PHE A 140 -18.81 -42.86 -43.96
CA PHE A 140 -18.04 -44.08 -44.25
C PHE A 140 -18.90 -45.34 -44.42
N ASN A 141 -20.24 -45.22 -44.32
CA ASN A 141 -21.18 -46.33 -44.42
C ASN A 141 -20.85 -47.49 -43.45
N GLU A 142 -20.43 -47.13 -42.24
CA GLU A 142 -20.06 -48.06 -41.16
C GLU A 142 -21.29 -48.44 -40.31
N GLY A 143 -21.24 -49.60 -39.65
CA GLY A 143 -22.33 -50.03 -38.76
C GLY A 143 -22.48 -49.17 -37.49
N PRO A 144 -23.60 -49.26 -36.76
CA PRO A 144 -23.83 -48.50 -35.53
C PRO A 144 -22.75 -48.69 -34.45
N ASP A 145 -22.08 -49.84 -34.43
CA ASP A 145 -20.99 -50.17 -33.51
C ASP A 145 -19.74 -49.28 -33.71
N ALA A 146 -19.61 -48.61 -34.86
CA ALA A 146 -18.52 -47.69 -35.15
C ALA A 146 -18.71 -46.30 -34.51
N ILE A 147 -19.94 -45.91 -34.14
CA ILE A 147 -20.26 -44.58 -33.59
C ILE A 147 -19.42 -44.30 -32.35
N GLY A 148 -19.36 -45.24 -31.40
CA GLY A 148 -18.59 -45.08 -30.17
C GLY A 148 -17.09 -44.89 -30.43
N ARG A 149 -16.53 -45.59 -31.42
CA ARG A 149 -15.11 -45.45 -31.80
C ARG A 149 -14.82 -44.08 -32.43
N PHE A 150 -15.71 -43.58 -33.30
CA PHE A 150 -15.55 -42.25 -33.89
C PHE A 150 -15.72 -41.13 -32.87
N ILE A 151 -16.69 -41.24 -31.96
CA ILE A 151 -16.86 -40.26 -30.86
C ILE A 151 -15.59 -40.22 -30.00
N TRP A 152 -15.09 -41.38 -29.58
CA TRP A 152 -13.90 -41.46 -28.73
C TRP A 152 -12.66 -40.85 -29.39
N SER A 153 -12.36 -41.28 -30.62
CA SER A 153 -11.20 -40.78 -31.37
C SER A 153 -11.28 -39.29 -31.66
N TRP A 154 -12.46 -38.78 -32.02
CA TRP A 154 -12.67 -37.36 -32.27
C TRP A 154 -12.49 -36.53 -31.00
N TRP A 155 -13.15 -36.91 -29.91
CA TRP A 155 -13.07 -36.21 -28.63
C TRP A 155 -11.62 -36.14 -28.13
N LEU A 156 -10.92 -37.28 -28.18
CA LEU A 156 -9.54 -37.38 -27.71
C LEU A 156 -8.62 -36.49 -28.56
N LEU A 157 -8.82 -36.47 -29.88
CA LEU A 157 -8.05 -35.65 -30.81
C LEU A 157 -8.18 -34.15 -30.50
N ASP A 158 -9.41 -33.63 -30.42
CA ASP A 158 -9.65 -32.21 -30.13
C ASP A 158 -9.19 -31.84 -28.71
N SER A 159 -9.39 -32.72 -27.72
CA SER A 159 -8.98 -32.46 -26.34
C SER A 159 -7.47 -32.28 -26.20
N VAL A 160 -6.69 -33.19 -26.81
CA VAL A 160 -5.22 -33.11 -26.81
C VAL A 160 -4.76 -31.87 -27.57
N ASN A 161 -5.35 -31.57 -28.74
CA ASN A 161 -4.97 -30.39 -29.52
C ASN A 161 -5.24 -29.07 -28.78
N PHE A 162 -6.37 -28.95 -28.07
CA PHE A 162 -6.65 -27.77 -27.26
C PHE A 162 -5.67 -27.63 -26.09
N LEU A 163 -5.39 -28.70 -25.35
CA LEU A 163 -4.43 -28.68 -24.24
C LEU A 163 -3.03 -28.27 -24.68
N LEU A 164 -2.61 -28.68 -25.87
CA LEU A 164 -1.28 -28.41 -26.41
C LEU A 164 -1.17 -27.01 -27.02
N LEU A 165 -2.15 -26.63 -27.85
CA LEU A 165 -2.02 -25.49 -28.74
C LEU A 165 -2.64 -24.21 -28.16
N LEU A 166 -3.61 -24.27 -27.23
CA LEU A 166 -4.19 -23.07 -26.63
C LEU A 166 -3.28 -22.32 -25.65
N PRO A 167 -2.51 -22.97 -24.75
CA PRO A 167 -1.73 -22.25 -23.76
C PRO A 167 -0.81 -21.18 -24.37
N PRO A 168 -0.04 -21.42 -25.45
CA PRO A 168 0.76 -20.38 -26.10
C PRO A 168 -0.03 -19.12 -26.43
N PHE A 169 -1.25 -19.24 -26.96
CA PHE A 169 -2.11 -18.09 -27.28
C PHE A 169 -2.61 -17.36 -26.03
N LEU A 170 -2.92 -18.08 -24.95
CA LEU A 170 -3.35 -17.46 -23.68
C LEU A 170 -2.23 -16.68 -23.01
N PHE A 171 -1.00 -17.19 -23.07
CA PHE A 171 0.16 -16.53 -22.48
C PHE A 171 0.78 -15.48 -23.40
N TRP A 172 0.53 -15.55 -24.71
CA TRP A 172 1.03 -14.61 -25.71
C TRP A 172 0.52 -13.19 -25.46
N ARG A 173 1.46 -12.25 -25.33
CA ARG A 173 1.21 -10.84 -24.98
C ARG A 173 0.41 -10.67 -23.68
N SER A 174 0.47 -11.62 -22.76
CA SER A 174 -0.01 -11.43 -21.39
C SER A 174 0.68 -10.22 -20.73
N ARG A 175 0.06 -9.61 -19.71
CA ARG A 175 0.66 -8.49 -18.97
C ARG A 175 2.05 -8.86 -18.42
N GLU A 176 2.19 -10.10 -17.95
CA GLU A 176 3.45 -10.61 -17.43
C GLU A 176 4.51 -10.80 -18.50
N GLN A 177 4.17 -11.41 -19.64
CA GLN A 177 5.13 -11.57 -20.73
C GLN A 177 5.58 -10.22 -21.28
N ARG A 178 4.67 -9.22 -21.36
CA ARG A 178 5.02 -7.86 -21.77
C ARG A 178 5.97 -7.18 -20.79
N ARG A 179 5.76 -7.35 -19.48
CA ARG A 179 6.67 -6.85 -18.44
C ARG A 179 8.03 -7.54 -18.54
N ALA A 180 8.06 -8.87 -18.61
CA ALA A 180 9.30 -9.63 -18.76
C ALA A 180 10.07 -9.28 -20.03
N ALA A 181 9.39 -9.08 -21.16
CA ALA A 181 10.01 -8.66 -22.43
C ALA A 181 10.51 -7.21 -22.40
N ALA A 182 9.82 -6.32 -21.68
CA ALA A 182 10.28 -4.94 -21.48
C ALA A 182 11.51 -4.89 -20.57
N GLU A 183 11.51 -5.65 -19.46
CA GLU A 183 12.67 -5.81 -18.58
C GLU A 183 13.86 -6.43 -19.32
N PHE A 184 13.61 -7.48 -20.11
CA PHE A 184 14.63 -8.12 -20.95
C PHE A 184 15.24 -7.10 -21.90
N ARG A 185 14.46 -6.34 -22.67
CA ARG A 185 14.98 -5.31 -23.57
C ARG A 185 15.76 -4.22 -22.85
N ARG A 186 15.35 -3.87 -21.63
CA ARG A 186 16.03 -2.85 -20.83
C ARG A 186 17.38 -3.35 -20.31
N ARG A 187 17.47 -4.62 -19.91
CA ARG A 187 18.69 -5.24 -19.33
C ARG A 187 19.59 -5.92 -20.34
N SER A 188 19.09 -6.31 -21.51
CA SER A 188 19.85 -7.02 -22.55
C SER A 188 20.98 -6.20 -23.13
N HIS A 189 20.87 -4.86 -23.08
CA HIS A 189 21.93 -3.94 -23.53
C HIS A 189 23.00 -3.67 -22.46
N THR A 190 22.76 -4.05 -21.21
CA THR A 190 23.62 -3.67 -20.07
C THR A 190 24.15 -4.85 -19.27
N GLU A 191 23.51 -6.03 -19.32
CA GLU A 191 23.88 -7.20 -18.49
C GLU A 191 24.12 -8.49 -19.32
N PRO A 192 25.35 -9.06 -19.29
CA PRO A 192 25.70 -10.31 -19.97
C PRO A 192 24.87 -11.53 -19.54
N SER A 193 24.34 -11.52 -18.31
CA SER A 193 23.51 -12.59 -17.75
C SER A 193 22.18 -12.80 -18.50
N THR A 194 21.65 -11.72 -19.09
CA THR A 194 20.37 -11.73 -19.80
C THR A 194 20.49 -12.38 -21.18
N ALA A 195 21.56 -12.08 -21.91
CA ALA A 195 21.86 -12.72 -23.20
C ALA A 195 22.16 -14.22 -23.03
N ARG A 196 22.91 -14.59 -21.99
CA ARG A 196 23.19 -15.98 -21.64
C ARG A 196 21.90 -16.78 -21.38
N ARG A 197 20.94 -16.22 -20.66
CA ARG A 197 19.63 -16.86 -20.42
C ARG A 197 18.83 -17.10 -21.71
N ALA A 198 18.89 -16.19 -22.68
CA ALA A 198 18.21 -16.36 -23.97
C ALA A 198 18.86 -17.47 -24.81
N ILE A 199 20.19 -17.56 -24.80
CA ILE A 199 20.94 -18.64 -25.46
C ILE A 199 20.62 -19.99 -24.78
N GLU A 200 20.63 -20.04 -23.45
CA GLU A 200 20.25 -21.23 -22.67
C GLU A 200 18.83 -21.70 -23.02
N LEU A 201 17.87 -20.77 -23.12
CA LEU A 201 16.49 -21.06 -23.52
C LEU A 201 16.42 -21.64 -24.94
N ALA A 202 17.09 -21.02 -25.90
CA ALA A 202 17.08 -21.46 -27.29
C ALA A 202 17.72 -22.85 -27.44
N ALA A 203 18.89 -23.05 -26.85
CA ALA A 203 19.59 -24.33 -26.86
C ALA A 203 18.74 -25.43 -26.20
N ALA A 204 18.18 -25.18 -25.02
CA ALA A 204 17.32 -26.14 -24.33
C ALA A 204 16.06 -26.49 -25.14
N SER A 205 15.44 -25.51 -25.81
CA SER A 205 14.26 -25.74 -26.64
C SER A 205 14.58 -26.60 -27.87
N VAL A 206 15.72 -26.33 -28.53
CA VAL A 206 16.18 -27.11 -29.69
C VAL A 206 16.51 -28.55 -29.27
N THR A 207 17.28 -28.72 -28.20
CA THR A 207 17.66 -30.06 -27.70
C THR A 207 16.43 -30.88 -27.31
N LEU A 208 15.45 -30.28 -26.64
CA LEU A 208 14.24 -30.96 -26.21
C LEU A 208 13.37 -31.35 -27.42
N THR A 209 13.26 -30.48 -28.41
CA THR A 209 12.55 -30.78 -29.68
C THR A 209 13.25 -31.90 -30.45
N ALA A 210 14.58 -31.86 -30.56
CA ALA A 210 15.37 -32.89 -31.23
C ALA A 210 15.28 -34.24 -30.52
N ALA A 211 15.32 -34.27 -29.19
CA ALA A 211 15.13 -35.48 -28.40
C ALA A 211 13.74 -36.10 -28.61
N GLY A 212 12.71 -35.27 -28.75
CA GLY A 212 11.35 -35.72 -29.08
C GLY A 212 11.24 -36.45 -30.41
N LEU A 213 12.02 -36.02 -31.40
CA LEU A 213 12.08 -36.65 -32.72
C LEU A 213 12.78 -38.02 -32.70
N LEU A 214 13.58 -38.33 -31.69
CA LEU A 214 14.24 -39.63 -31.57
C LEU A 214 13.25 -40.76 -31.27
N VAL A 215 12.14 -40.48 -30.58
CA VAL A 215 11.09 -41.49 -30.30
C VAL A 215 10.51 -42.07 -31.60
N PRO A 216 9.96 -41.25 -32.52
CA PRO A 216 9.47 -41.76 -33.80
C PRO A 216 10.57 -42.46 -34.60
N ILE A 217 11.76 -41.87 -34.68
CA ILE A 217 12.86 -42.39 -35.51
C ILE A 217 13.42 -43.73 -35.02
N THR A 218 13.54 -43.93 -33.70
CA THR A 218 14.23 -45.10 -33.12
C THR A 218 13.30 -46.18 -32.60
N GLY A 219 12.04 -45.85 -32.35
CA GLY A 219 11.08 -46.76 -31.70
C GLY A 219 11.32 -47.06 -30.23
N GLN A 220 12.24 -46.34 -29.59
CA GLN A 220 12.55 -46.55 -28.19
C GLN A 220 11.62 -45.74 -27.27
N LEU A 221 10.70 -46.45 -26.59
CA LEU A 221 9.68 -45.81 -25.73
C LEU A 221 10.25 -45.11 -24.49
N TRP A 222 11.43 -45.50 -23.97
CA TRP A 222 12.06 -44.85 -22.81
C TRP A 222 12.46 -43.39 -23.07
N LEU A 223 12.63 -42.99 -24.34
CA LEU A 223 12.89 -41.61 -24.73
C LEU A 223 11.70 -40.66 -24.45
N ILE A 224 10.50 -41.21 -24.28
CA ILE A 224 9.31 -40.47 -23.83
C ILE A 224 9.54 -39.95 -22.42
N GLU A 225 10.05 -40.78 -21.51
CA GLU A 225 10.31 -40.39 -20.12
C GLU A 225 11.43 -39.35 -20.03
N VAL A 226 12.47 -39.49 -20.86
CA VAL A 226 13.55 -38.49 -20.96
C VAL A 226 13.02 -37.14 -21.44
N SER A 227 12.17 -37.16 -22.48
CA SER A 227 11.56 -35.95 -23.02
C SER A 227 10.62 -35.27 -22.02
N ALA A 228 9.82 -36.07 -21.30
CA ALA A 228 8.94 -35.58 -20.23
C ALA A 228 9.75 -34.94 -19.09
N THR A 229 10.82 -35.60 -18.64
CA THR A 229 11.69 -35.11 -17.57
C THR A 229 12.42 -33.82 -17.99
N ALA A 230 12.89 -33.75 -19.24
CA ALA A 230 13.50 -32.54 -19.78
C ALA A 230 12.50 -31.37 -19.82
N LEU A 231 11.23 -31.63 -20.16
CA LEU A 231 10.19 -30.61 -20.19
C LEU A 231 9.78 -30.15 -18.79
N LEU A 232 9.82 -31.03 -17.79
CA LEU A 232 9.64 -30.67 -16.38
C LEU A 232 10.75 -29.73 -15.89
N TRP A 233 12.01 -30.04 -16.20
CA TRP A 233 13.12 -29.14 -15.88
C TRP A 233 12.97 -27.80 -16.59
N PHE A 234 12.61 -27.83 -17.88
CA PHE A 234 12.37 -26.63 -18.68
C PHE A 234 11.25 -25.75 -18.09
N ALA A 235 10.17 -26.38 -17.61
CA ALA A 235 9.06 -25.74 -16.91
C ALA A 235 9.49 -24.97 -15.66
N LEU A 236 10.31 -25.59 -14.81
CA LEU A 236 10.83 -24.97 -13.59
C LEU A 236 11.80 -23.81 -13.90
N ARG A 237 12.51 -23.88 -15.03
CA ARG A 237 13.58 -22.93 -15.37
C ARG A 237 13.09 -21.70 -16.13
N PHE A 238 12.22 -21.89 -17.13
CA PHE A 238 11.85 -20.83 -18.07
C PHE A 238 10.40 -20.35 -17.89
N GLY A 239 9.55 -21.13 -17.22
CA GLY A 239 8.18 -20.76 -16.93
C GLY A 239 7.20 -21.01 -18.07
N MET A 240 5.93 -20.76 -17.78
CA MET A 240 4.79 -21.33 -18.49
C MET A 240 4.67 -21.00 -19.97
N PHE A 241 4.93 -19.74 -20.37
CA PHE A 241 4.85 -19.34 -21.77
C PHE A 241 5.84 -20.13 -22.63
N TYR A 242 7.10 -20.17 -22.21
CA TYR A 242 8.14 -20.85 -22.98
C TYR A 242 7.91 -22.36 -22.97
N THR A 243 7.50 -22.94 -21.84
CA THR A 243 7.16 -24.37 -21.79
C THR A 243 6.03 -24.72 -22.74
N ALA A 244 4.98 -23.90 -22.77
CA ALA A 244 3.88 -24.08 -23.69
C ALA A 244 4.30 -23.95 -25.16
N ALA A 245 5.12 -22.94 -25.48
CA ALA A 245 5.64 -22.77 -26.84
C ALA A 245 6.51 -23.95 -27.27
N THR A 246 7.44 -24.38 -26.41
CA THR A 246 8.32 -25.53 -26.67
C THR A 246 7.51 -26.83 -26.78
N ALA A 247 6.52 -27.05 -25.91
CA ALA A 247 5.62 -28.21 -25.99
C ALA A 247 4.80 -28.23 -27.29
N ALA A 248 4.34 -27.07 -27.77
CA ALA A 248 3.64 -26.96 -29.04
C ALA A 248 4.56 -27.27 -30.23
N VAL A 249 5.78 -26.72 -30.25
CA VAL A 249 6.78 -27.01 -31.29
C VAL A 249 7.17 -28.50 -31.28
N PHE A 250 7.46 -29.04 -30.09
CA PHE A 250 7.71 -30.47 -29.88
C PHE A 250 6.58 -31.31 -30.47
N SER A 251 5.33 -30.96 -30.17
CA SER A 251 4.15 -31.70 -30.65
C SER A 251 4.04 -31.67 -32.16
N VAL A 252 4.23 -30.50 -32.79
CA VAL A 252 4.21 -30.35 -34.25
C VAL A 252 5.32 -31.18 -34.90
N CYS A 253 6.53 -31.19 -34.33
CA CYS A 253 7.66 -31.96 -34.85
C CYS A 253 7.42 -33.47 -34.76
N VAL A 254 6.95 -33.98 -33.61
CA VAL A 254 6.65 -35.40 -33.41
C VAL A 254 5.54 -35.86 -34.37
N VAL A 255 4.52 -35.03 -34.52
CA VAL A 255 3.45 -35.20 -35.50
C VAL A 255 4.02 -35.29 -36.92
N ALA A 256 4.83 -34.32 -37.34
CA ALA A 256 5.42 -34.30 -38.68
C ALA A 256 6.28 -35.53 -38.96
N ALA A 257 7.03 -36.01 -37.97
CA ALA A 257 7.81 -37.25 -38.08
C ALA A 257 6.92 -38.49 -38.25
N ALA A 258 5.83 -38.59 -37.48
CA ALA A 258 4.85 -39.65 -37.65
C ALA A 258 4.19 -39.61 -39.04
N LEU A 259 3.87 -38.42 -39.54
CA LEU A 259 3.31 -38.23 -40.89
C LEU A 259 4.29 -38.57 -42.01
N ALA A 260 5.59 -38.41 -41.78
CA ALA A 260 6.64 -38.81 -42.71
C ALA A 260 6.94 -40.32 -42.68
N GLY A 261 6.15 -41.12 -41.94
CA GLY A 261 6.27 -42.57 -41.88
C GLY A 261 7.24 -43.08 -40.82
N PHE A 262 7.84 -42.19 -40.02
CA PHE A 262 8.77 -42.57 -38.96
C PHE A 262 8.01 -42.92 -37.65
N TRP A 263 6.91 -43.68 -37.69
CA TRP A 263 6.25 -44.11 -36.44
C TRP A 263 6.49 -45.61 -36.15
N PRO A 264 6.93 -45.97 -34.94
CA PRO A 264 7.24 -47.35 -34.58
C PRO A 264 5.99 -48.23 -34.66
N GLY A 265 6.08 -49.34 -35.39
CA GLY A 265 4.96 -50.26 -35.55
C GLY A 265 3.80 -49.72 -36.41
N ALA A 266 4.01 -48.67 -37.20
CA ALA A 266 3.00 -48.12 -38.11
C ALA A 266 2.53 -49.11 -39.19
N ALA A 267 3.35 -50.11 -39.52
CA ALA A 267 2.99 -51.19 -40.44
C ALA A 267 2.13 -52.27 -39.78
N ASP A 268 2.26 -52.47 -38.46
CA ASP A 268 1.64 -53.58 -37.71
C ASP A 268 0.36 -53.16 -36.98
N HIS A 269 0.29 -51.90 -36.53
CA HIS A 269 -0.86 -51.32 -35.87
C HIS A 269 -1.68 -50.61 -36.93
N GLY A 270 -2.90 -51.08 -37.22
CA GLY A 270 -3.82 -50.34 -38.07
C GLY A 270 -3.91 -48.87 -37.63
N HIS A 271 -4.21 -47.95 -38.55
CA HIS A 271 -4.04 -46.50 -38.36
C HIS A 271 -4.61 -45.94 -37.04
N ALA A 272 -5.69 -46.51 -36.49
CA ALA A 272 -6.24 -46.15 -35.19
C ALA A 272 -5.28 -46.37 -34.00
N GLY A 273 -4.45 -47.42 -34.02
CA GLY A 273 -3.47 -47.71 -32.96
C GLY A 273 -2.27 -46.76 -32.98
N VAL A 274 -1.83 -46.35 -34.18
CA VAL A 274 -0.81 -45.31 -34.37
C VAL A 274 -1.28 -43.98 -33.78
N LEU A 275 -2.55 -43.63 -33.99
CA LEU A 275 -3.13 -42.40 -33.45
C LEU A 275 -3.17 -42.38 -31.93
N LEU A 276 -3.66 -43.47 -31.33
CA LEU A 276 -3.78 -43.57 -29.88
C LEU A 276 -2.40 -43.51 -29.20
N SER A 277 -1.39 -44.19 -29.78
CA SER A 277 -0.03 -44.19 -29.24
C SER A 277 0.67 -42.83 -29.40
N LEU A 278 0.48 -42.15 -30.54
CA LEU A 278 0.96 -40.78 -30.76
C LEU A 278 0.35 -39.80 -29.76
N GLN A 279 -0.96 -39.89 -29.52
CA GLN A 279 -1.68 -39.04 -28.57
C GLN A 279 -1.26 -39.32 -27.13
N ALA A 280 -1.12 -40.59 -26.74
CA ALA A 280 -0.64 -40.98 -25.43
C ALA A 280 0.78 -40.44 -25.18
N MET A 281 1.68 -40.54 -26.17
CA MET A 281 3.03 -39.96 -26.08
C MET A 281 2.99 -38.45 -25.86
N LEU A 282 2.22 -37.72 -26.68
CA LEU A 282 2.13 -36.26 -26.55
C LEU A 282 1.55 -35.85 -25.19
N ALA A 283 0.50 -36.54 -24.73
CA ALA A 283 -0.10 -36.28 -23.43
C ALA A 283 0.88 -36.56 -22.27
N LEU A 284 1.55 -37.71 -22.27
CA LEU A 284 2.50 -38.12 -21.23
C LEU A 284 3.75 -37.23 -21.18
N THR A 285 4.17 -36.66 -22.31
CA THR A 285 5.35 -35.78 -22.36
C THR A 285 5.02 -34.33 -22.00
N THR A 286 3.92 -33.79 -22.51
CA THR A 286 3.64 -32.36 -22.44
C THR A 286 2.80 -31.94 -21.23
N LEU A 287 1.80 -32.73 -20.85
CA LEU A 287 0.87 -32.36 -19.77
C LEU A 287 1.56 -32.21 -18.42
N PRO A 288 2.48 -33.12 -17.99
CA PRO A 288 3.21 -32.94 -16.74
C PRO A 288 4.04 -31.65 -16.74
N GLY A 289 4.72 -31.35 -17.85
CA GLY A 289 5.50 -30.11 -18.02
C GLY A 289 4.63 -28.86 -17.87
N LEU A 290 3.46 -28.84 -18.50
CA LEU A 290 2.51 -27.73 -18.41
C LEU A 290 1.92 -27.58 -17.00
N LEU A 291 1.59 -28.69 -16.32
CA LEU A 291 1.08 -28.68 -14.94
C LEU A 291 2.13 -28.17 -13.96
N VAL A 292 3.38 -28.64 -14.07
CA VAL A 292 4.46 -28.15 -13.21
C VAL A 292 4.77 -26.68 -13.49
N ALA A 293 4.75 -26.24 -14.75
CA ALA A 293 4.91 -24.83 -15.09
C ALA A 293 3.81 -23.97 -14.45
N ALA A 294 2.57 -24.46 -14.44
CA ALA A 294 1.45 -23.80 -13.80
C ALA A 294 1.63 -23.63 -12.29
N ILE A 295 1.95 -24.74 -11.61
CA ILE A 295 2.13 -24.78 -10.14
C ILE A 295 3.32 -23.89 -9.74
N ALA A 296 4.43 -24.00 -10.47
CA ALA A 296 5.61 -23.18 -10.22
C ALA A 296 5.31 -21.67 -10.42
N SER A 297 4.58 -21.31 -11.48
CA SER A 297 4.19 -19.92 -11.73
C SER A 297 3.25 -19.39 -10.64
N GLN A 298 2.31 -20.20 -10.17
CA GLN A 298 1.43 -19.84 -9.05
C GLN A 298 2.23 -19.60 -7.76
N ARG A 299 3.15 -20.51 -7.43
CA ARG A 299 3.96 -20.40 -6.21
C ARG A 299 4.81 -19.14 -6.22
N GLU A 300 5.45 -18.83 -7.34
CA GLU A 300 6.28 -17.64 -7.50
C GLU A 300 5.45 -16.36 -7.32
N ARG A 301 4.24 -16.31 -7.87
CA ARG A 301 3.32 -15.17 -7.69
C ARG A 301 2.91 -14.98 -6.24
N SER A 302 2.50 -16.05 -5.54
CA SER A 302 2.12 -15.95 -4.13
C SER A 302 3.29 -15.45 -3.29
N ARG A 303 4.52 -15.94 -3.54
CA ARG A 303 5.72 -15.46 -2.87
C ARG A 303 6.00 -13.99 -3.15
N ARG A 304 5.89 -13.54 -4.40
CA ARG A 304 6.07 -12.13 -4.77
C ARG A 304 5.02 -11.22 -4.16
N ALA A 305 3.75 -11.62 -4.19
CA ALA A 305 2.68 -10.85 -3.59
C ALA A 305 2.87 -10.73 -2.07
N LEU A 306 3.27 -11.81 -1.40
CA LEU A 306 3.63 -11.78 0.01
C LEU A 306 4.81 -10.84 0.27
N PHE A 307 5.88 -10.92 -0.55
CA PHE A 307 7.04 -10.06 -0.42
C PHE A 307 6.69 -8.58 -0.64
N GLU A 308 5.96 -8.25 -1.71
CA GLU A 308 5.53 -6.88 -2.01
C GLU A 308 4.65 -6.30 -0.90
N ASN A 309 3.73 -7.10 -0.35
CA ASN A 309 2.91 -6.67 0.78
C ASN A 309 3.73 -6.47 2.05
N ALA A 310 4.65 -7.39 2.35
CA ALA A 310 5.55 -7.27 3.51
C ALA A 310 6.45 -6.04 3.39
N THR A 311 7.03 -5.80 2.21
CA THR A 311 7.84 -4.60 1.93
C THR A 311 7.01 -3.33 2.02
N ARG A 312 5.79 -3.32 1.46
CA ARG A 312 4.89 -2.16 1.56
C ARG A 312 4.53 -1.84 3.00
N LEU A 313 4.24 -2.87 3.81
CA LEU A 313 3.96 -2.71 5.24
C LEU A 313 5.20 -2.17 5.98
N SER A 314 6.39 -2.71 5.70
CA SER A 314 7.65 -2.22 6.27
C SER A 314 7.87 -0.74 5.97
N TYR A 315 7.69 -0.31 4.71
CA TYR A 315 7.84 1.09 4.33
C TYR A 315 6.77 2.00 4.94
N ALA A 316 5.55 1.53 5.11
CA ALA A 316 4.52 2.30 5.80
C ALA A 316 4.88 2.54 7.27
N LEU A 317 5.39 1.50 7.96
CA LEU A 317 5.85 1.59 9.35
C LEU A 317 7.12 2.47 9.48
N GLU A 318 8.08 2.33 8.57
CA GLU A 318 9.27 3.18 8.53
C GLU A 318 8.94 4.66 8.25
N GLY A 319 8.03 4.92 7.30
CA GLY A 319 7.60 6.28 6.96
C GLY A 319 6.82 6.97 8.08
N ALA A 320 6.05 6.22 8.87
CA ALA A 320 5.37 6.72 10.06
C ALA A 320 6.32 6.93 11.25
N ASN A 321 7.56 6.44 11.17
CA ASN A 321 8.52 6.45 12.26
C ASN A 321 8.07 5.66 13.51
N ASP A 322 7.17 4.70 13.33
CA ASP A 322 6.55 3.94 14.41
C ASP A 322 7.35 2.69 14.78
N GLY A 323 7.40 2.38 16.08
CA GLY A 323 7.91 1.11 16.60
C GLY A 323 6.79 0.10 16.80
N LEU A 324 6.85 -1.06 16.18
CA LEU A 324 5.88 -2.16 16.40
C LEU A 324 6.19 -2.92 17.70
N TRP A 325 5.15 -3.31 18.43
CA TRP A 325 5.16 -4.31 19.49
C TRP A 325 4.08 -5.37 19.25
N ASP A 326 4.34 -6.60 19.68
CA ASP A 326 3.45 -7.76 19.54
C ASP A 326 3.56 -8.60 20.80
N TRP A 327 2.45 -8.78 21.50
CA TRP A 327 2.40 -9.43 22.79
C TRP A 327 1.43 -10.60 22.76
N ASN A 328 1.96 -11.79 23.04
CA ASN A 328 1.18 -12.97 23.36
C ASN A 328 0.77 -12.92 24.84
N LEU A 329 -0.52 -12.65 25.08
CA LEU A 329 -1.10 -12.51 26.41
C LEU A 329 -1.21 -13.85 27.15
N SER A 330 -1.19 -14.97 26.42
CA SER A 330 -1.28 -16.31 27.00
C SER A 330 0.07 -16.84 27.47
N SER A 331 1.13 -16.66 26.69
CA SER A 331 2.49 -17.11 27.03
C SER A 331 3.31 -16.05 27.77
N GLY A 332 2.94 -14.77 27.65
CA GLY A 332 3.72 -13.64 28.14
C GLY A 332 4.84 -13.20 27.20
N GLU A 333 5.04 -13.87 26.06
CA GLU A 333 6.09 -13.53 25.10
C GLU A 333 5.79 -12.21 24.38
N SER A 334 6.80 -11.34 24.30
CA SER A 334 6.72 -10.08 23.55
C SER A 334 7.79 -9.98 22.47
N PHE A 335 7.39 -9.44 21.34
CA PHE A 335 8.26 -9.01 20.27
C PHE A 335 8.21 -7.49 20.14
N PHE A 336 9.39 -6.88 19.99
CA PHE A 336 9.55 -5.47 19.67
C PHE A 336 10.34 -5.33 18.38
N SER A 337 9.87 -4.46 17.49
CA SER A 337 10.62 -4.12 16.27
C SER A 337 11.91 -3.37 16.59
N GLN A 338 12.89 -3.46 15.68
CA GLN A 338 14.14 -2.72 15.80
C GLN A 338 13.92 -1.19 15.93
N ARG A 339 12.85 -0.65 15.34
CA ARG A 339 12.50 0.77 15.47
C ARG A 339 12.02 1.13 16.87
N ALA A 340 11.22 0.26 17.50
CA ALA A 340 10.81 0.42 18.89
C ALA A 340 12.05 0.43 19.80
N CYS A 341 12.96 -0.53 19.66
CA CYS A 341 14.20 -0.55 20.45
C CYS A 341 15.01 0.74 20.27
N ARG A 342 15.21 1.19 19.02
CA ARG A 342 15.93 2.44 18.73
C ARG A 342 15.26 3.69 19.29
N MET A 343 13.93 3.73 19.38
CA MET A 343 13.19 4.85 19.96
C MET A 343 13.56 5.08 21.43
N PHE A 344 13.92 4.01 22.15
CA PHE A 344 14.30 4.07 23.56
C PHE A 344 15.81 3.95 23.78
N GLY A 345 16.61 3.92 22.71
CA GLY A 345 18.08 3.88 22.79
C GLY A 345 18.67 2.49 22.98
N HIS A 346 17.89 1.44 22.76
CA HIS A 346 18.32 0.05 22.93
C HIS A 346 18.66 -0.61 21.59
N GLY A 347 19.65 -1.50 21.60
CA GLY A 347 19.94 -2.40 20.48
C GLY A 347 18.83 -3.44 20.27
N ALA A 348 18.75 -4.02 19.07
CA ALA A 348 17.77 -5.07 18.76
C ALA A 348 17.87 -6.30 19.68
N GLU A 349 19.07 -6.58 20.17
CA GLU A 349 19.37 -7.72 21.06
C GLU A 349 19.36 -7.34 22.55
N GLU A 350 19.16 -6.06 22.87
CA GLU A 350 19.23 -5.54 24.25
C GLU A 350 17.86 -5.34 24.90
N PHE A 351 16.76 -5.55 24.19
CA PHE A 351 15.41 -5.27 24.71
C PHE A 351 14.83 -6.51 25.43
N PRO A 352 14.64 -6.48 26.77
CA PRO A 352 14.13 -7.63 27.52
C PRO A 352 12.60 -7.78 27.42
N GLU A 353 12.09 -8.93 27.90
CA GLU A 353 10.66 -9.31 28.00
C GLU A 353 9.74 -8.21 28.58
N VAL A 354 8.42 -8.32 28.33
CA VAL A 354 7.31 -7.44 28.77
C VAL A 354 7.51 -6.74 30.11
N ALA A 355 8.07 -7.44 31.10
CA ALA A 355 8.35 -6.91 32.44
C ALA A 355 9.25 -5.65 32.45
N HIS A 356 10.00 -5.39 31.37
CA HIS A 356 10.81 -4.19 31.24
C HIS A 356 10.00 -2.95 30.81
N TRP A 357 8.87 -3.12 30.14
CA TRP A 357 8.10 -1.98 29.58
C TRP A 357 7.44 -1.13 30.67
N ASP A 358 6.79 -1.77 31.64
CA ASP A 358 6.26 -1.09 32.83
C ASP A 358 7.38 -0.37 33.60
N SER A 359 8.61 -0.91 33.56
CA SER A 359 9.75 -0.36 34.30
C SER A 359 10.29 0.95 33.72
N ILE A 360 10.19 1.15 32.40
CA ILE A 360 10.65 2.38 31.74
C ILE A 360 9.56 3.46 31.70
N MET A 361 8.29 3.11 31.89
CA MET A 361 7.19 4.06 31.95
C MET A 361 7.25 4.89 33.24
N HIS A 362 6.93 6.19 33.14
CA HIS A 362 6.86 7.11 34.27
C HIS A 362 5.77 6.69 35.27
N GLU A 363 6.03 6.83 36.56
CA GLU A 363 5.16 6.32 37.64
C GLU A 363 3.73 6.88 37.57
N ASP A 364 3.57 8.18 37.32
CA ASP A 364 2.26 8.83 37.14
C ASP A 364 1.42 8.25 35.99
N ASP A 365 2.06 7.71 34.95
CA ASP A 365 1.39 7.33 33.70
C ASP A 365 0.98 5.85 33.72
N ARG A 366 1.66 5.02 34.53
CA ARG A 366 1.45 3.55 34.62
C ARG A 366 0.01 3.17 34.93
N GLY A 367 -0.61 3.85 35.89
CA GLY A 367 -1.97 3.53 36.32
C GLY A 367 -3.01 3.77 35.22
N LEU A 368 -2.88 4.89 34.50
CA LEU A 368 -3.78 5.25 33.41
C LEU A 368 -3.60 4.33 32.20
N ALA A 369 -2.35 4.07 31.81
CA ALA A 369 -2.04 3.18 30.69
C ALA A 369 -2.56 1.76 30.95
N LYS A 370 -2.33 1.22 32.16
CA LYS A 370 -2.84 -0.10 32.55
C LYS A 370 -4.37 -0.16 32.52
N ALA A 371 -5.06 0.86 33.05
CA ALA A 371 -6.51 0.90 33.03
C ALA A 371 -7.07 0.93 31.60
N ALA A 372 -6.45 1.71 30.71
CA ALA A 372 -6.81 1.78 29.29
C ALA A 372 -6.58 0.43 28.57
N PHE A 373 -5.45 -0.23 28.85
CA PHE A 373 -5.14 -1.54 28.28
C PHE A 373 -6.14 -2.60 28.76
N ASP A 374 -6.42 -2.66 30.06
CA ASP A 374 -7.35 -3.63 30.65
C ASP A 374 -8.78 -3.41 30.11
N ALA A 375 -9.20 -2.17 29.91
CA ALA A 375 -10.49 -1.84 29.27
C ALA A 375 -10.57 -2.36 27.83
N HIS A 376 -9.49 -2.18 27.05
CA HIS A 376 -9.43 -2.71 25.69
C HIS A 376 -9.44 -4.24 25.64
N VAL A 377 -8.69 -4.90 26.53
CA VAL A 377 -8.68 -6.37 26.65
C VAL A 377 -10.07 -6.92 26.94
N ARG A 378 -10.84 -6.25 27.82
CA ARG A 378 -12.26 -6.57 28.09
C ARG A 378 -13.22 -6.25 26.94
N GLY A 379 -12.76 -5.58 25.89
CA GLY A 379 -13.57 -5.23 24.72
C GLY A 379 -14.43 -3.97 24.91
N GLU A 380 -14.12 -3.13 25.91
CA GLU A 380 -14.84 -1.88 26.19
C GLU A 380 -14.48 -0.77 25.19
N THR A 381 -13.33 -0.88 24.53
CA THR A 381 -12.84 0.06 23.53
C THR A 381 -12.40 -0.66 22.25
N GLU A 382 -12.50 0.01 21.09
CA GLU A 382 -12.08 -0.56 19.80
C GLU A 382 -10.55 -0.70 19.69
N PHE A 383 -9.82 0.22 20.32
CA PHE A 383 -8.37 0.27 20.38
C PHE A 383 -7.92 0.60 21.81
N TYR A 384 -6.73 0.12 22.17
CA TYR A 384 -5.98 0.63 23.30
C TYR A 384 -5.18 1.86 22.84
N GLU A 385 -5.25 2.95 23.59
CA GLU A 385 -4.52 4.20 23.32
C GLU A 385 -4.06 4.82 24.64
N ALA A 386 -2.78 5.16 24.74
CA ALA A 386 -2.21 5.87 25.88
C ALA A 386 -1.05 6.79 25.45
N GLU A 387 -1.03 8.02 25.97
CA GLU A 387 0.13 8.91 25.84
C GLU A 387 0.94 8.84 27.12
N VAL A 388 2.16 8.30 27.03
CA VAL A 388 2.98 7.96 28.20
C VAL A 388 4.39 8.49 28.06
N ARG A 389 5.04 8.79 29.19
CA ARG A 389 6.46 9.11 29.25
C ARG A 389 7.26 7.83 29.49
N CYS A 390 8.16 7.52 28.57
CA CYS A 390 9.09 6.39 28.69
C CYS A 390 10.52 6.91 28.85
N ARG A 391 11.29 6.28 29.73
CA ARG A 391 12.68 6.66 30.00
C ARG A 391 13.60 6.06 28.94
N HIS A 392 14.30 6.92 28.21
CA HIS A 392 15.35 6.53 27.28
C HIS A 392 16.56 5.94 28.02
N LYS A 393 17.35 5.09 27.37
CA LYS A 393 18.61 4.53 27.93
C LYS A 393 19.59 5.61 28.42
N ASP A 394 19.62 6.75 27.74
CA ASP A 394 20.43 7.92 28.12
C ASP A 394 19.84 8.74 29.29
N GLY A 395 18.71 8.31 29.86
CA GLY A 395 18.11 8.87 31.07
C GLY A 395 17.10 10.00 30.87
N HIS A 396 16.92 10.52 29.65
CA HIS A 396 15.90 11.53 29.34
C HIS A 396 14.52 10.88 29.06
N TRP A 397 13.47 11.70 29.06
CA TRP A 397 12.10 11.25 28.79
C TRP A 397 11.73 11.38 27.31
N VAL A 398 11.08 10.36 26.77
CA VAL A 398 10.47 10.33 25.44
C VAL A 398 8.96 10.20 25.63
N TRP A 399 8.21 11.10 25.00
CA TRP A 399 6.75 10.97 24.97
C TRP A 399 6.34 10.05 23.84
N VAL A 400 5.51 9.06 24.17
CA VAL A 400 5.09 8.02 23.24
C VAL A 400 3.57 7.95 23.22
N LEU A 401 2.99 7.91 22.02
CA LEU A 401 1.64 7.42 21.82
C LEU A 401 1.73 5.91 21.61
N ASP A 402 1.23 5.16 22.58
CA ASP A 402 1.08 3.72 22.51
C ASP A 402 -0.33 3.39 22.04
N ARG A 403 -0.44 2.72 20.88
CA ARG A 403 -1.72 2.36 20.27
C ARG A 403 -1.72 0.89 19.88
N GLY A 404 -2.67 0.12 20.38
CA GLY A 404 -2.72 -1.32 20.14
C GLY A 404 -4.12 -1.88 19.94
N LYS A 405 -4.17 -3.12 19.45
CA LYS A 405 -5.40 -3.89 19.27
C LYS A 405 -5.20 -5.37 19.62
N VAL A 406 -6.18 -5.98 20.29
CA VAL A 406 -6.29 -7.44 20.39
C VAL A 406 -6.62 -8.03 19.01
N VAL A 407 -5.71 -8.84 18.48
CA VAL A 407 -5.83 -9.46 17.14
C VAL A 407 -6.28 -10.91 17.19
N GLU A 408 -6.20 -11.55 18.36
CA GLU A 408 -6.57 -12.95 18.54
C GLU A 408 -7.27 -13.16 19.88
N ARG A 409 -8.37 -13.91 19.86
CA ARG A 409 -9.15 -14.31 21.03
C ARG A 409 -9.44 -15.81 20.95
N ASP A 410 -9.60 -16.48 22.09
CA ASP A 410 -10.05 -17.87 22.15
C ASP A 410 -11.57 -18.00 21.90
N ALA A 411 -12.09 -19.23 21.97
CA ALA A 411 -13.50 -19.51 21.73
C ALA A 411 -14.42 -18.91 22.80
N GLU A 412 -13.89 -18.68 24.00
CA GLU A 412 -14.55 -18.09 25.16
C GLU A 412 -14.46 -16.55 25.17
N GLY A 413 -13.73 -15.96 24.22
CA GLY A 413 -13.60 -14.51 24.03
C GLY A 413 -12.44 -13.87 24.81
N VAL A 414 -11.58 -14.65 25.46
CA VAL A 414 -10.39 -14.19 26.16
C VAL A 414 -9.33 -13.74 25.15
N ALA A 415 -8.69 -12.61 25.40
CA ALA A 415 -7.63 -12.08 24.54
C ALA A 415 -6.36 -12.94 24.62
N LEU A 416 -5.88 -13.40 23.46
CA LEU A 416 -4.67 -14.23 23.35
C LEU A 416 -3.46 -13.45 22.85
N ARG A 417 -3.68 -12.46 21.96
CA ARG A 417 -2.59 -11.70 21.36
C ARG A 417 -3.01 -10.27 21.06
N ALA A 418 -2.15 -9.31 21.39
CA ALA A 418 -2.31 -7.90 21.10
C ALA A 418 -1.11 -7.38 20.32
N VAL A 419 -1.36 -6.52 19.33
CA VAL A 419 -0.33 -5.90 18.50
C VAL A 419 -0.56 -4.40 18.48
N GLY A 420 0.50 -3.62 18.52
CA GLY A 420 0.40 -2.18 18.50
C GLY A 420 1.68 -1.48 18.07
N THR A 421 1.63 -0.16 18.13
CA THR A 421 2.69 0.74 17.69
C THR A 421 2.98 1.82 18.74
N TYR A 422 4.24 2.16 18.85
CA TYR A 422 4.76 3.33 19.55
C TYR A 422 5.08 4.42 18.54
N THR A 423 4.48 5.58 18.70
CA THR A 423 4.80 6.79 17.94
C THR A 423 5.48 7.79 18.86
N ASP A 424 6.65 8.29 18.49
CA ASP A 424 7.31 9.37 19.23
C ASP A 424 6.54 10.69 19.01
N ILE A 425 5.94 11.19 20.07
CA ILE A 425 5.15 12.43 20.09
C ILE A 425 5.87 13.53 20.88
N SER A 426 7.17 13.38 21.15
CA SER A 426 7.96 14.33 21.94
C SER A 426 8.00 15.72 21.31
N GLU A 427 8.15 15.81 19.99
CA GLU A 427 8.11 17.09 19.28
C GLU A 427 6.73 17.75 19.41
N ARG A 428 5.65 16.98 19.22
CA ARG A 428 4.29 17.47 19.41
C ARG A 428 4.10 18.01 20.84
N LYS A 429 4.51 17.28 21.87
CA LYS A 429 4.41 17.72 23.27
C LYS A 429 5.26 18.96 23.57
N ARG A 430 6.45 19.08 22.98
CA ARG A 430 7.27 20.31 23.09
C ARG A 430 6.57 21.50 22.44
N LEU A 431 5.97 21.32 21.28
CA LEU A 431 5.22 22.38 20.59
C LEU A 431 3.96 22.76 21.36
N GLU A 432 3.20 21.79 21.89
CA GLU A 432 2.05 22.03 22.77
C GLU A 432 2.46 22.87 23.98
N SER A 433 3.51 22.47 24.69
CA SER A 433 4.02 23.21 25.85
C SER A 433 4.54 24.61 25.48
N ALA A 434 5.21 24.76 24.33
CA ALA A 434 5.66 26.06 23.84
C ALA A 434 4.48 26.99 23.49
N LEU A 435 3.44 26.45 22.86
CA LEU A 435 2.21 27.19 22.56
C LEU A 435 1.48 27.60 23.83
N GLU A 436 1.37 26.70 24.82
CA GLU A 436 0.81 27.03 26.14
C GLU A 436 1.61 28.13 26.85
N HIS A 437 2.94 28.09 26.74
CA HIS A 437 3.80 29.12 27.31
C HIS A 437 3.57 30.47 26.62
N LEU A 438 3.56 30.52 25.28
CA LEU A 438 3.29 31.75 24.51
C LEU A 438 1.87 32.28 24.73
N ALA A 439 0.89 31.39 24.93
CA ALA A 439 -0.48 31.77 25.24
C ALA A 439 -0.61 32.46 26.61
N ASN A 440 0.31 32.20 27.54
CA ASN A 440 0.24 32.74 28.90
C ASN A 440 1.34 33.78 29.24
N HIS A 441 2.43 33.85 28.48
CA HIS A 441 3.60 34.67 28.79
C HIS A 441 4.04 35.55 27.62
N ASP A 442 4.64 36.70 27.94
CA ASP A 442 5.30 37.56 26.96
C ASP A 442 6.63 36.94 26.53
N ALA A 443 6.83 36.78 25.22
CA ALA A 443 7.96 36.04 24.66
C ALA A 443 9.34 36.67 24.95
N LEU A 444 9.40 37.99 25.20
CA LEU A 444 10.66 38.68 25.48
C LEU A 444 11.01 38.68 26.97
N THR A 445 10.03 38.99 27.83
CA THR A 445 10.26 39.25 29.26
C THR A 445 9.93 38.06 30.16
N GLY A 446 9.16 37.08 29.68
CA GLY A 446 8.67 35.94 30.47
C GLY A 446 7.63 36.31 31.55
N LEU A 447 7.20 37.57 31.60
CA LEU A 447 6.07 38.02 32.42
C LEU A 447 4.74 37.47 31.87
N ALA A 448 3.66 37.63 32.62
CA ALA A 448 2.32 37.39 32.08
C ALA A 448 2.09 38.27 30.84
N ASN A 449 1.43 37.74 29.81
CA ASN A 449 1.00 38.55 28.67
C ASN A 449 -0.32 39.28 28.96
N ARG A 450 -0.77 40.10 28.00
CA ARG A 450 -2.04 40.85 28.09
C ARG A 450 -3.25 39.95 28.40
N ALA A 451 -3.36 38.79 27.77
CA ALA A 451 -4.49 37.88 27.97
C ALA A 451 -4.55 37.35 29.41
N VAL A 452 -3.39 37.00 30.00
CA VAL A 452 -3.31 36.57 31.40
C VAL A 452 -3.61 37.72 32.36
N PHE A 453 -3.12 38.93 32.06
CA PHE A 453 -3.44 40.12 32.86
C PHE A 453 -4.95 40.38 32.91
N GLU A 454 -5.63 40.41 31.76
CA GLU A 454 -7.08 40.65 31.69
C GLU A 454 -7.86 39.58 32.48
N ARG A 455 -7.54 38.30 32.25
CA ARG A 455 -8.16 37.17 32.95
C ARG A 455 -7.95 37.23 34.46
N ASP A 456 -6.74 37.52 34.92
CA ASP A 456 -6.43 37.52 36.34
C ASP A 456 -6.93 38.81 37.03
N LEU A 457 -7.12 39.91 36.28
CA LEU A 457 -7.82 41.11 36.75
C LEU A 457 -9.30 40.83 37.02
N GLU A 458 -9.99 40.15 36.10
CA GLU A 458 -11.38 39.72 36.30
C GLU A 458 -11.51 38.81 37.53
N LYS A 459 -10.61 37.83 37.68
CA LYS A 459 -10.59 36.96 38.87
C LYS A 459 -10.36 37.75 40.16
N ALA A 460 -9.45 38.72 40.13
CA ALA A 460 -9.18 39.57 41.28
C ALA A 460 -10.38 40.45 41.64
N GLY A 461 -11.09 40.99 40.64
CA GLY A 461 -12.36 41.71 40.82
C GLY A 461 -13.45 40.85 41.45
N ALA A 462 -13.67 39.65 40.92
CA ALA A 462 -14.63 38.69 41.49
C ALA A 462 -14.26 38.22 42.91
N ARG A 463 -12.97 38.25 43.26
CA ARG A 463 -12.51 38.00 44.63
C ARG A 463 -12.80 39.19 45.55
N LEU A 464 -12.57 40.42 45.07
CA LEU A 464 -12.87 41.66 45.79
C LEU A 464 -14.36 41.74 46.17
N ASP A 465 -15.27 41.37 45.27
CA ASP A 465 -16.71 41.34 45.56
C ASP A 465 -17.10 40.32 46.63
N ARG A 466 -16.42 39.17 46.67
CA ARG A 466 -16.74 38.09 47.61
C ARG A 466 -16.12 38.27 48.99
N GLN A 467 -14.91 38.84 49.05
CA GLN A 467 -14.07 38.85 50.26
C GLN A 467 -13.83 40.26 50.82
N GLY A 468 -14.21 41.32 50.07
CA GLY A 468 -13.84 42.69 50.40
C GLY A 468 -12.35 42.97 50.21
N GLY A 469 -11.88 44.13 50.69
CA GLY A 469 -10.50 44.59 50.55
C GLY A 469 -10.35 45.68 49.48
N ARG A 470 -9.19 45.75 48.84
CA ARG A 470 -8.90 46.67 47.74
C ARG A 470 -8.09 45.99 46.64
N LEU A 471 -8.35 46.40 45.40
CA LEU A 471 -7.63 45.96 44.21
C LEU A 471 -6.99 47.18 43.56
N ALA A 472 -5.72 47.09 43.19
CA ALA A 472 -5.03 48.13 42.43
C ALA A 472 -4.51 47.59 41.10
N VAL A 473 -4.59 48.44 40.08
CA VAL A 473 -3.90 48.27 38.80
C VAL A 473 -2.87 49.39 38.69
N LEU A 474 -1.62 49.00 38.48
CA LEU A 474 -0.53 49.90 38.13
C LEU A 474 -0.24 49.70 36.64
N LEU A 475 -0.41 50.72 35.82
CA LEU A 475 0.09 50.76 34.45
C LEU A 475 1.41 51.50 34.42
N ILE A 476 2.41 50.93 33.75
CA ILE A 476 3.80 51.38 33.78
C ILE A 476 4.27 51.53 32.34
N ASP A 477 4.88 52.67 32.02
CA ASP A 477 5.44 52.96 30.71
C ASP A 477 6.92 53.29 30.84
N VAL A 478 7.76 52.70 29.98
CA VAL A 478 9.19 53.02 29.94
C VAL A 478 9.40 54.34 29.22
N ASP A 479 9.84 55.36 29.96
CA ASP A 479 9.97 56.70 29.42
C ASP A 479 11.07 56.76 28.34
N HIS A 480 10.75 57.45 27.25
CA HIS A 480 11.65 57.63 26.11
C HIS A 480 12.18 56.34 25.49
N PHE A 481 11.48 55.20 25.62
CA PHE A 481 11.92 53.92 25.07
C PHE A 481 12.23 53.97 23.57
N LYS A 482 11.43 54.71 22.78
CA LYS A 482 11.71 54.93 21.36
C LYS A 482 13.08 55.57 21.11
N ALA A 483 13.47 56.56 21.92
CA ALA A 483 14.78 57.21 21.80
C ALA A 483 15.92 56.25 22.14
N VAL A 484 15.71 55.31 23.07
CA VAL A 484 16.67 54.24 23.38
C VAL A 484 16.87 53.35 22.15
N ASN A 485 15.79 52.90 21.50
CA ASN A 485 15.87 52.10 20.28
C ASN A 485 16.53 52.87 19.13
N ASP A 486 16.17 54.14 18.93
CA ASP A 486 16.69 54.96 17.84
C ASP A 486 18.20 55.27 18.02
N THR A 487 18.67 55.35 19.27
CA THR A 487 20.07 55.72 19.59
C THR A 487 20.98 54.51 19.74
N PHE A 488 20.52 53.44 20.39
CA PHE A 488 21.33 52.28 20.78
C PHE A 488 20.93 50.98 20.07
N GLY A 489 19.90 51.03 19.21
CA GLY A 489 19.40 49.90 18.45
C GLY A 489 18.40 49.02 19.21
N HIS A 490 17.64 48.22 18.46
CA HIS A 490 16.60 47.34 19.01
C HIS A 490 17.14 46.32 20.01
N ALA A 491 18.35 45.81 19.83
CA ALA A 491 18.95 44.85 20.77
C ALA A 491 19.17 45.46 22.17
N ALA A 492 19.52 46.75 22.26
CA ALA A 492 19.67 47.45 23.54
C ALA A 492 18.30 47.72 24.18
N GLY A 493 17.28 48.04 23.38
CA GLY A 493 15.90 48.17 23.86
C GLY A 493 15.32 46.86 24.39
N ASP A 494 15.54 45.76 23.68
CA ASP A 494 15.12 44.42 24.12
C ASP A 494 15.78 44.03 25.45
N ALA A 495 17.10 44.26 25.57
CA ALA A 495 17.83 44.01 26.81
C ALA A 495 17.31 44.86 27.98
N LEU A 496 16.93 46.12 27.72
CA LEU A 496 16.30 47.00 28.71
C LEU A 496 14.94 46.46 29.15
N LEU A 497 14.08 46.03 28.22
CA LEU A 497 12.77 45.47 28.53
C LEU A 497 12.88 44.16 29.34
N ILE A 498 13.86 43.31 29.02
CA ILE A 498 14.16 42.09 29.79
C ILE A 498 14.53 42.45 31.23
N ALA A 499 15.43 43.42 31.42
CA ALA A 499 15.85 43.85 32.75
C ALA A 499 14.69 44.45 33.56
N ILE A 500 13.86 45.27 32.92
CA ILE A 500 12.63 45.83 33.53
C ILE A 500 11.68 44.70 33.92
N GLY A 501 11.47 43.70 33.06
CA GLY A 501 10.62 42.56 33.35
C GLY A 501 11.10 41.75 34.56
N MET A 502 12.41 41.48 34.64
CA MET A 502 13.01 40.80 35.79
C MET A 502 12.86 41.61 37.10
N ARG A 503 13.13 42.91 37.05
CA ARG A 503 12.99 43.82 38.21
C ARG A 503 11.53 43.90 38.66
N LEU A 504 10.59 44.04 37.73
CA LEU A 504 9.16 44.10 38.04
C LEU A 504 8.69 42.81 38.71
N LYS A 505 9.09 41.64 38.17
CA LYS A 505 8.78 40.33 38.77
C LYS A 505 9.33 40.20 40.20
N ALA A 506 10.52 40.72 40.46
CA ALA A 506 11.14 40.69 41.80
C ALA A 506 10.44 41.63 42.81
N THR A 507 9.79 42.71 42.34
CA THR A 507 9.02 43.62 43.21
C THR A 507 7.62 43.12 43.55
N ALA A 508 7.07 42.22 42.73
CA ALA A 508 5.74 41.64 42.91
C ALA A 508 5.74 40.59 44.04
N ARG A 509 4.73 40.62 44.90
CA ARG A 509 4.58 39.66 46.00
C ARG A 509 3.86 38.40 45.53
N ILE A 510 3.89 37.34 46.35
CA ILE A 510 3.06 36.15 46.12
C ILE A 510 1.59 36.57 46.11
N GLY A 511 0.93 36.41 44.96
CA GLY A 511 -0.47 36.81 44.73
C GLY A 511 -0.63 38.04 43.83
N ASP A 512 0.43 38.82 43.61
CA ASP A 512 0.42 39.90 42.62
C ASP A 512 0.69 39.32 41.22
N VAL A 513 0.18 39.99 40.18
CA VAL A 513 0.43 39.61 38.78
C VAL A 513 1.24 40.72 38.11
N ALA A 514 2.47 40.41 37.69
CA ALA A 514 3.29 41.28 36.86
C ALA A 514 3.18 40.85 35.39
N ALA A 515 2.81 41.80 34.52
CA ALA A 515 2.54 41.56 33.11
C ALA A 515 3.24 42.57 32.19
N ARG A 516 3.48 42.18 30.95
CA ARG A 516 3.81 43.09 29.85
C ARG A 516 2.64 43.11 28.87
N LEU A 517 2.11 44.30 28.61
CA LEU A 517 0.91 44.48 27.79
C LEU A 517 1.23 44.67 26.30
N GLY A 518 2.46 45.05 25.99
CA GLY A 518 3.00 45.22 24.63
C GLY A 518 3.93 46.43 24.55
N GLY A 519 4.89 46.41 23.61
CA GLY A 519 5.83 47.53 23.45
C GLY A 519 6.63 47.82 24.73
N ASP A 520 6.53 49.04 25.22
CA ASP A 520 7.11 49.58 26.47
C ASP A 520 6.12 49.61 27.65
N GLU A 521 4.95 48.99 27.51
CA GLU A 521 3.90 48.98 28.54
C GLU A 521 3.95 47.73 29.42
N PHE A 522 4.01 47.95 30.74
CA PHE A 522 3.95 46.93 31.78
C PHE A 522 2.77 47.20 32.72
N ALA A 523 2.34 46.17 33.44
CA ALA A 523 1.27 46.30 34.41
C ALA A 523 1.48 45.42 35.64
N VAL A 524 0.92 45.87 36.76
CA VAL A 524 0.83 45.07 37.99
C VAL A 524 -0.59 45.07 38.52
N ILE A 525 -1.10 43.88 38.82
CA ILE A 525 -2.33 43.68 39.60
C ILE A 525 -1.90 43.38 41.03
N ALA A 526 -2.37 44.18 41.98
CA ALA A 526 -2.05 44.00 43.39
C ALA A 526 -3.32 44.05 44.25
N THR A 527 -3.38 43.20 45.27
CA THR A 527 -4.45 43.22 46.28
C THR A 527 -3.91 43.71 47.62
N GLY A 528 -4.69 44.51 48.34
CA GLY A 528 -4.27 45.10 49.61
C GLY A 528 -5.45 45.62 50.43
N HIS A 529 -5.15 46.28 51.56
CA HIS A 529 -6.19 46.76 52.48
C HIS A 529 -6.23 48.29 52.58
N SER A 530 -5.14 48.98 52.24
CA SER A 530 -5.00 50.43 52.34
C SER A 530 -4.40 51.05 51.08
N ALA A 531 -4.67 52.35 50.85
CA ALA A 531 -4.06 53.09 49.74
C ALA A 531 -2.53 53.27 49.93
N ALA A 532 -2.06 53.34 51.18
CA ALA A 532 -0.64 53.46 51.51
C ALA A 532 0.18 52.25 51.07
N GLU A 533 -0.39 51.04 51.07
CA GLU A 533 0.27 49.84 50.55
C GLU A 533 0.55 49.93 49.05
N PHE A 534 -0.39 50.50 48.29
CA PHE A 534 -0.24 50.68 46.84
C PHE A 534 0.70 51.83 46.50
N ASP A 535 0.74 52.88 47.32
CA ASP A 535 1.70 53.99 47.17
C ASP A 535 3.13 53.48 47.40
N ALA A 536 3.34 52.72 48.48
CA ALA A 536 4.62 52.06 48.76
C ALA A 536 4.98 51.02 47.68
N LEU A 537 4.01 50.36 47.05
CA LEU A 537 4.28 49.47 45.91
C LEU A 537 4.71 50.27 44.68
N ALA A 538 4.01 51.34 44.33
CA ALA A 538 4.35 52.19 43.20
C ALA A 538 5.74 52.83 43.37
N GLU A 539 6.08 53.29 44.58
CA GLU A 539 7.42 53.79 44.91
C GLU A 539 8.48 52.70 44.73
N ARG A 540 8.29 51.50 45.31
CA ARG A 540 9.24 50.39 45.14
C ARG A 540 9.45 50.00 43.69
N VAL A 541 8.36 49.93 42.91
CA VAL A 541 8.40 49.65 41.46
C VAL A 541 9.19 50.77 40.76
N ASN A 542 8.85 52.04 40.99
CA ASN A 542 9.53 53.17 40.35
C ASN A 542 11.04 53.18 40.63
N VAL A 543 11.43 52.98 41.89
CA VAL A 543 12.84 52.93 42.31
C VAL A 543 13.56 51.75 41.65
N ALA A 544 13.00 50.54 41.75
CA ALA A 544 13.64 49.34 41.20
C ALA A 544 13.79 49.41 39.69
N LEU A 545 12.77 49.89 38.97
CA LEU A 545 12.80 49.98 37.51
C LEU A 545 13.75 51.08 37.02
N SER A 546 14.00 52.13 37.82
CA SER A 546 14.89 53.25 37.47
C SER A 546 16.37 53.03 37.82
N GLU A 547 16.73 51.87 38.38
CA GLU A 547 18.12 51.53 38.65
C GLU A 547 18.96 51.55 37.36
N PRO A 548 20.24 51.99 37.42
CA PRO A 548 21.14 51.92 36.26
C PRO A 548 21.16 50.51 35.67
N PHE A 549 21.05 50.42 34.35
CA PHE A 549 21.11 49.18 33.58
C PHE A 549 22.38 49.18 32.75
N GLU A 550 23.19 48.13 32.88
CA GLU A 550 24.32 47.86 32.01
C GLU A 550 23.95 46.74 31.06
N GLY A 551 23.86 47.05 29.76
CA GLY A 551 23.52 46.08 28.74
C GLY A 551 23.89 46.55 27.35
N ALA A 552 24.22 45.61 26.47
CA ALA A 552 24.71 45.88 25.11
C ALA A 552 25.89 46.88 25.03
N GLY A 553 26.72 46.95 26.08
CA GLY A 553 27.88 47.86 26.13
C GLY A 553 27.56 49.31 26.53
N HIS A 554 26.33 49.60 26.96
CA HIS A 554 25.89 50.93 27.37
C HIS A 554 25.39 50.92 28.82
N SER A 555 25.59 52.05 29.52
CA SER A 555 25.00 52.31 30.85
C SER A 555 23.86 53.30 30.68
N LEU A 556 22.63 52.86 30.95
CA LEU A 556 21.42 53.65 30.84
C LEU A 556 20.75 53.79 32.20
N ARG A 557 20.20 54.97 32.48
CA ARG A 557 19.29 55.18 33.61
C ARG A 557 17.87 55.33 33.05
N PRO A 558 17.11 54.22 32.95
CA PRO A 558 15.72 54.32 32.53
C PRO A 558 14.92 55.10 33.57
N THR A 559 13.86 55.74 33.11
CA THR A 559 12.81 56.28 33.97
C THR A 559 11.50 55.63 33.55
N VAL A 560 10.57 55.50 34.49
CA VAL A 560 9.25 54.95 34.21
C VAL A 560 8.17 55.89 34.72
N SER A 561 7.09 55.98 33.97
CA SER A 561 5.87 56.68 34.39
C SER A 561 4.85 55.64 34.83
N ILE A 562 4.20 55.87 35.98
CA ILE A 562 3.26 54.89 36.55
C ILE A 562 1.90 55.54 36.83
N GLY A 563 0.83 54.94 36.32
CA GLY A 563 -0.54 55.27 36.65
C GLY A 563 -1.16 54.24 37.58
N VAL A 564 -1.66 54.67 38.73
CA VAL A 564 -2.26 53.80 39.75
C VAL A 564 -3.75 54.06 39.86
N ALA A 565 -4.57 53.02 39.76
CA ALA A 565 -5.99 53.11 40.07
C ALA A 565 -6.38 52.03 41.09
N VAL A 566 -7.24 52.41 42.04
CA VAL A 566 -7.66 51.55 43.15
C VAL A 566 -9.17 51.39 43.13
N ALA A 567 -9.64 50.16 43.22
CA ALA A 567 -11.04 49.79 43.38
C ALA A 567 -11.30 49.27 44.81
N THR A 568 -12.44 49.67 45.39
CA THR A 568 -12.93 49.22 46.70
C THR A 568 -14.22 48.39 46.61
N SER A 569 -14.72 48.17 45.39
CA SER A 569 -15.89 47.33 45.08
C SER A 569 -15.68 46.75 43.68
N GLY A 570 -15.96 45.47 43.46
CA GLY A 570 -15.68 44.76 42.21
C GLY A 570 -16.57 45.15 41.04
N GLY A 571 -17.69 45.85 41.27
CA GLY A 571 -18.44 46.56 40.22
C GLY A 571 -17.63 47.64 39.45
N GLN A 572 -16.42 47.97 39.92
CA GLN A 572 -15.45 48.86 39.25
C GLN A 572 -14.24 48.10 38.67
N ALA A 573 -14.17 46.78 38.82
CA ALA A 573 -12.97 45.98 38.55
C ALA A 573 -13.04 45.32 37.18
N GLY A 574 -12.39 45.95 36.21
CA GLY A 574 -12.27 45.53 34.82
C GLY A 574 -11.70 46.68 33.98
N ASP A 575 -12.18 46.83 32.75
CA ASP A 575 -11.77 47.89 31.81
C ASP A 575 -11.84 49.30 32.39
N GLU A 576 -12.80 49.58 33.28
CA GLU A 576 -12.91 50.88 33.94
C GLU A 576 -11.70 51.16 34.86
N LEU A 577 -11.21 50.16 35.60
CA LEU A 577 -10.05 50.31 36.46
C LEU A 577 -8.77 50.53 35.63
N VAL A 578 -8.64 49.82 34.52
CA VAL A 578 -7.54 50.00 33.56
C VAL A 578 -7.60 51.39 32.93
N ALA A 579 -8.77 51.86 32.49
CA ALA A 579 -8.96 53.19 31.92
C ALA A 579 -8.65 54.32 32.93
N ARG A 580 -8.96 54.11 34.22
CA ARG A 580 -8.58 55.03 35.30
C ARG A 580 -7.07 55.05 35.50
N ALA A 581 -6.42 53.89 35.50
CA ALA A 581 -4.96 53.79 35.62
C ALA A 581 -4.27 54.45 34.42
N ASP A 582 -4.82 54.30 33.22
CA ASP A 582 -4.30 54.92 31.99
C ASP A 582 -4.36 56.45 32.04
N ARG A 583 -5.47 57.03 32.49
CA ARG A 583 -5.57 58.48 32.72
C ARG A 583 -4.56 58.97 33.75
N ALA A 584 -4.30 58.19 34.79
CA ALA A 584 -3.29 58.51 35.80
C ALA A 584 -1.86 58.41 35.23
N LEU A 585 -1.60 57.43 34.37
CA LEU A 585 -0.34 57.25 33.65
C LEU A 585 -0.08 58.44 32.72
N TYR A 586 -1.09 58.88 31.95
CA TYR A 586 -0.99 60.08 31.13
C TYR A 586 -0.67 61.32 31.98
N ALA A 587 -1.32 61.46 33.15
CA ALA A 587 -1.03 62.54 34.08
C ALA A 587 0.41 62.48 34.61
N ALA A 588 0.97 61.30 34.87
CA ALA A 588 2.38 61.13 35.25
C ALA A 588 3.33 61.55 34.12
N LYS A 589 3.06 61.12 32.87
CA LYS A 589 3.85 61.53 31.70
C LYS A 589 3.83 63.06 31.49
N SER A 590 2.67 63.69 31.65
CA SER A 590 2.51 65.15 31.51
C SER A 590 3.20 65.96 32.61
N ALA A 591 3.48 65.33 33.77
CA ALA A 591 4.09 65.97 34.93
C ALA A 591 5.63 65.97 34.92
N GLY A 592 6.24 65.59 33.79
CA GLY A 592 7.70 65.53 33.65
C GLY A 592 8.28 64.12 33.64
N ARG A 593 7.44 63.06 33.64
CA ARG A 593 7.84 61.64 33.59
C ARG A 593 8.60 61.18 34.85
N GLY A 594 9.01 59.91 34.93
CA GLY A 594 9.80 59.37 36.05
C GLY A 594 9.10 59.39 37.41
N THR A 595 7.77 59.32 37.43
CA THR A 595 6.94 59.45 38.64
C THR A 595 5.70 58.57 38.56
N TRP A 596 5.01 58.39 39.69
CA TRP A 596 3.72 57.70 39.77
C TRP A 596 2.60 58.65 40.19
N ARG A 597 1.37 58.40 39.69
CA ARG A 597 0.18 59.16 40.09
C ARG A 597 -1.02 58.26 40.32
N PHE A 598 -1.85 58.64 41.29
CA PHE A 598 -3.13 58.00 41.54
C PHE A 598 -4.25 58.66 40.74
N PHE A 599 -5.17 57.85 40.23
CA PHE A 599 -6.43 58.35 39.68
C PHE A 599 -7.27 58.99 40.81
N GLY A 600 -7.54 60.30 40.70
CA GLY A 600 -8.42 61.02 41.64
C GLY A 600 -7.75 61.65 42.88
N GLY A 601 -6.42 61.67 43.00
CA GLY A 601 -5.71 62.27 44.16
C GLY A 601 -4.35 62.90 43.80
N ALA A 602 -3.95 63.95 44.53
CA ALA A 602 -2.86 64.86 44.20
C ALA A 602 -1.44 64.24 44.29
N ALA A 603 -0.67 64.49 43.23
CA ALA A 603 0.79 64.42 43.03
C ALA A 603 1.68 63.77 44.12
N GLY A 604 2.24 62.59 43.80
CA GLY A 604 3.43 62.03 44.45
C GLY A 604 4.68 62.89 44.18
N LYS A 605 5.57 62.96 45.17
CA LYS A 605 6.75 63.82 45.24
C LYS A 605 7.76 63.56 44.11
N VAL A 606 8.30 64.65 43.56
CA VAL A 606 9.49 64.68 42.71
C VAL A 606 10.70 64.26 43.55
N VAL A 607 11.43 63.23 43.10
CA VAL A 607 12.75 62.89 43.64
C VAL A 607 13.79 63.71 42.85
N ALA A 608 14.70 64.35 43.58
CA ALA A 608 15.73 65.27 43.08
C ALA A 608 16.89 64.55 42.38
#